data_AF-A0A365GVB0-F1
#
_entry.id   AF-A0A365GVB0-F1
#
_cell.length_a   1.000
_cell.length_b   1.000
_cell.length_c   1.000
_cell.angle_alpha   90.00
_cell.angle_beta   90.00
_cell.angle_gamma   90.00
#
_symmetry.space_group_name_H-M   'P 1'
#
loop_
_entity.id
_entity.type
_entity.pdbx_description
1 polymer ?
#
loop_
_entity_poly.entity_id
_entity_poly.type
_entity_poly.pdbx_seq_one_letter_code
_entity_poly.pdbx_strand_id
1 'polypeptide(L)'
;MDLSPITREAILQAIAECDRLGRDEFLERYGFERARRYVLIHDGSHYDSKAITGVAYRYVAGNPLKASEFSGGRQTVQKLLTGLGFEVVDQDPSAD
;
A
#
# COMPACT_ATOMS: atom_id res chain seq x y z
N MET A 1 1.34 8.01 14.44
CA MET A 1 0.10 7.55 13.79
C MET A 1 0.05 6.05 13.90
N ASP A 2 -1.05 5.53 14.45
CA ASP A 2 -1.23 4.11 14.71
C ASP A 2 -1.80 3.44 13.46
N LEU A 3 -0.98 2.65 12.79
CA LEU A 3 -1.38 1.79 11.69
C LEU A 3 -1.90 0.43 12.18
N SER A 4 -1.89 0.22 13.50
CA SER A 4 -2.39 -0.97 14.21
C SER A 4 -3.81 -1.42 13.85
N PRO A 5 -4.79 -0.55 13.52
CA PRO A 5 -6.12 -1.03 13.17
C PRO A 5 -6.19 -1.60 11.74
N ILE A 6 -5.16 -1.45 10.91
CA ILE A 6 -5.19 -2.00 9.55
C ILE A 6 -5.19 -3.52 9.62
N THR A 7 -6.29 -4.11 9.13
CA THR A 7 -6.45 -5.55 9.04
C THR A 7 -6.10 -6.04 7.65
N ARG A 8 -5.88 -7.36 7.53
CA ARG A 8 -5.68 -8.03 6.24
C ARG A 8 -6.85 -7.79 5.28
N GLU A 9 -8.07 -7.76 5.79
CA GLU A 9 -9.28 -7.51 5.00
C GLU A 9 -9.27 -6.12 4.38
N ALA A 10 -8.86 -5.10 5.13
CA ALA A 10 -8.74 -3.73 4.63
C ALA A 10 -7.72 -3.63 3.47
N ILE A 11 -6.60 -4.35 3.57
CA ILE A 11 -5.61 -4.45 2.50
C ILE A 11 -6.22 -5.13 1.26
N LEU A 12 -6.94 -6.25 1.43
CA LEU A 12 -7.59 -6.93 0.31
C LEU A 12 -8.64 -6.06 -0.38
N GLN A 13 -9.42 -5.28 0.38
CA GLN A 13 -10.37 -4.32 -0.18
C GLN A 13 -9.66 -3.24 -1.01
N ALA A 14 -8.53 -2.71 -0.50
CA ALA A 14 -7.73 -1.74 -1.24
C ALA A 14 -7.11 -2.32 -2.52
N ILE A 15 -6.64 -3.58 -2.47
CA ILE A 15 -6.13 -4.30 -3.65
C ILE A 15 -7.23 -4.49 -4.69
N ALA A 16 -8.41 -4.97 -4.28
CA ALA A 16 -9.54 -5.18 -5.18
C ALA A 16 -10.02 -3.85 -5.82
N GLU A 17 -9.95 -2.74 -5.09
CA GLU A 17 -10.27 -1.42 -5.64
C GLU A 17 -9.19 -0.95 -6.63
N CYS A 18 -7.91 -1.23 -6.35
CA CYS A 18 -6.80 -0.96 -7.26
C CYS A 18 -6.89 -1.80 -8.54
N ASP A 19 -7.29 -3.06 -8.44
CA ASP A 19 -7.51 -3.95 -9.59
C ASP A 19 -8.67 -3.44 -10.48
N ARG A 20 -9.78 -2.98 -9.86
CA ARG A 20 -10.93 -2.43 -10.59
C ARG A 20 -10.65 -1.08 -11.26
N LEU A 21 -9.92 -0.19 -10.59
CA LEU A 21 -9.62 1.15 -11.12
C LEU A 21 -8.42 1.13 -12.07
N GLY A 22 -7.47 0.23 -11.83
CA GLY A 22 -6.14 0.28 -12.42
C GLY A 22 -5.16 1.10 -11.57
N ARG A 23 -3.89 0.73 -11.65
CA ARG A 23 -2.81 1.28 -10.83
C ARG A 23 -2.66 2.80 -10.96
N ASP A 24 -2.66 3.35 -12.18
CA ASP A 24 -2.50 4.80 -12.40
C ASP A 24 -3.69 5.60 -11.85
N GLU A 25 -4.92 5.23 -12.24
CA GLU A 25 -6.14 5.86 -11.72
C GLU A 25 -6.22 5.82 -10.20
N PHE A 26 -5.85 4.69 -9.59
CA PHE A 26 -5.79 4.56 -8.13
C PHE A 26 -4.80 5.56 -7.53
N LEU A 27 -3.59 5.65 -8.07
CA LEU A 27 -2.58 6.59 -7.60
C LEU A 27 -3.04 8.04 -7.75
N GLU A 28 -3.59 8.42 -8.90
CA GLU A 28 -4.08 9.78 -9.16
C GLU A 28 -5.25 10.15 -8.24
N ARG A 29 -6.22 9.24 -8.08
CA ARG A 29 -7.41 9.45 -7.24
C ARG A 29 -7.08 9.72 -5.78
N TYR A 30 -6.04 9.06 -5.28
CA TYR A 30 -5.61 9.19 -3.88
C TYR A 30 -4.42 10.12 -3.68
N GLY A 31 -3.83 10.63 -4.76
CA GLY A 31 -2.64 11.48 -4.71
C GLY A 31 -1.39 10.73 -4.23
N PHE A 32 -1.27 9.45 -4.59
CA PHE A 32 -0.05 8.67 -4.38
C PHE A 32 0.82 8.69 -5.62
N GLU A 33 2.12 8.50 -5.41
CA GLU A 33 3.08 8.33 -6.49
C GLU A 33 3.48 6.85 -6.62
N ARG A 34 3.85 6.44 -7.84
CA ARG A 34 4.39 5.10 -8.09
C ARG A 34 5.59 4.83 -7.18
N ALA A 35 5.55 3.70 -6.49
CA ALA A 35 6.65 3.18 -5.71
C ALA A 35 7.81 2.81 -6.63
N ARG A 36 8.95 3.47 -6.42
CA ARG A 36 10.18 3.23 -7.19
C ARG A 36 11.04 2.07 -6.66
N ARG A 37 10.69 1.54 -5.49
CA ARG A 37 11.47 0.50 -4.78
C ARG A 37 10.57 -0.53 -4.13
N TYR A 38 9.72 -0.15 -3.18
CA TYR A 38 8.93 -1.14 -2.43
C TYR A 38 7.54 -1.37 -3.00
N VAL A 39 7.32 -2.55 -3.58
CA VAL A 39 6.01 -3.00 -4.06
C VAL A 39 5.50 -4.18 -3.25
N LEU A 40 4.20 -4.22 -3.02
CA LEU A 40 3.49 -5.35 -2.43
C LEU A 40 3.15 -6.34 -3.54
N ILE A 41 3.50 -7.61 -3.35
CA ILE A 41 3.11 -8.69 -4.24
C ILE A 41 1.85 -9.36 -3.68
N HIS A 42 0.83 -9.42 -4.51
CA HIS A 42 -0.38 -10.18 -4.21
C HIS A 42 -0.92 -10.82 -5.47
N ASP A 43 -1.16 -12.13 -5.43
CA ASP A 43 -1.70 -12.89 -6.57
C ASP A 43 -0.89 -12.73 -7.87
N GLY A 44 0.44 -12.66 -7.75
CA GLY A 44 1.35 -12.43 -8.89
C GLY A 44 1.35 -11.00 -9.46
N SER A 45 0.60 -10.09 -8.85
CA SER A 45 0.53 -8.68 -9.25
C SER A 45 1.29 -7.76 -8.29
N HIS A 46 1.88 -6.70 -8.84
CA HIS A 46 2.66 -5.72 -8.08
C HIS A 46 1.85 -4.46 -7.79
N TYR A 47 1.75 -4.12 -6.51
CA TYR A 47 0.99 -2.98 -6.02
C TYR A 47 1.86 -2.00 -5.23
N ASP A 48 1.52 -0.73 -5.24
CA ASP A 48 2.22 0.27 -4.45
C ASP A 48 1.87 0.12 -2.97
N SER A 49 2.78 -0.46 -2.20
CA SER A 49 2.61 -0.74 -0.76
C SER A 49 2.04 0.44 0.02
N LYS A 50 2.54 1.66 -0.22
CA LYS A 50 2.03 2.90 0.39
C LYS A 50 0.60 3.23 0.01
N ALA A 51 0.27 3.12 -1.28
CA ALA A 51 -1.05 3.48 -1.78
C ALA A 51 -2.10 2.51 -1.23
N ILE A 52 -1.81 1.21 -1.29
CA ILE A 52 -2.64 0.16 -0.72
C ILE A 52 -2.85 0.38 0.78
N THR A 53 -1.78 0.63 1.55
CA THR A 53 -1.90 0.85 3.00
C THR A 53 -2.68 2.13 3.33
N GLY A 54 -2.48 3.21 2.59
CA GLY A 54 -3.20 4.46 2.84
C GLY A 54 -4.70 4.36 2.56
N VAL A 55 -5.08 3.60 1.53
CA VAL A 55 -6.47 3.31 1.20
C VAL A 55 -7.05 2.29 2.17
N ALA A 56 -6.29 1.25 2.54
CA ALA A 56 -6.68 0.29 3.57
C ALA A 56 -7.02 0.98 4.89
N TYR A 57 -6.25 2.00 5.27
CA TYR A 57 -6.52 2.80 6.46
C TYR A 57 -7.92 3.42 6.46
N ARG A 58 -8.44 3.81 5.28
CA ARG A 58 -9.79 4.36 5.14
C ARG A 58 -10.87 3.37 5.58
N TYR A 59 -10.66 2.07 5.38
CA TYR A 59 -11.65 1.05 5.73
C TYR A 59 -11.73 0.80 7.24
N VAL A 60 -10.70 1.21 7.99
CA VAL A 60 -10.62 0.98 9.44
C VAL A 60 -10.81 2.27 10.25
N ALA A 61 -10.29 3.39 9.75
CA ALA A 61 -10.36 4.71 10.40
C ALA A 61 -11.36 5.67 9.73
N GLY A 62 -11.98 5.27 8.62
CA GLY A 62 -12.96 6.07 7.86
C GLY A 62 -12.35 7.04 6.85
N ASN A 63 -11.09 7.46 7.03
CA ASN A 63 -10.42 8.40 6.14
C ASN A 63 -9.14 7.82 5.53
N PRO A 64 -8.90 7.99 4.22
CA PRO A 64 -7.66 7.55 3.60
C PRO A 64 -6.48 8.41 4.06
N LEU A 65 -5.34 7.78 4.28
CA LEU A 65 -4.10 8.49 4.54
C LEU A 65 -3.47 8.95 3.24
N LYS A 66 -2.89 10.15 3.23
CA LYS A 66 -2.06 10.63 2.12
C LYS A 66 -0.61 10.23 2.33
N ALA A 67 0.16 10.12 1.25
CA ALA A 67 1.59 9.83 1.33
C ALA A 67 2.36 10.77 2.28
N SER A 68 1.97 12.05 2.34
CA SER A 68 2.56 13.06 3.22
C SER A 68 2.20 12.90 4.71
N GLU A 69 1.10 12.23 5.02
CA GLU A 69 0.63 11.97 6.40
C GLU A 69 1.36 10.76 7.01
N PHE A 70 2.04 9.95 6.20
CA PHE A 70 2.88 8.86 6.69
C PHE A 70 4.18 9.42 7.30
N SER A 71 4.14 9.80 8.59
CA SER A 71 5.34 10.15 9.36
C SER A 71 6.21 8.94 9.74
N GLY A 72 5.65 7.72 9.65
CA GLY A 72 6.41 6.48 9.73
C GLY A 72 6.81 6.06 8.32
N GLY A 73 8.09 6.15 8.00
CA GLY A 73 8.61 5.86 6.65
C GLY A 73 8.24 4.48 6.11
N ARG A 74 8.77 4.17 4.91
CA ARG A 74 8.52 2.92 4.15
C ARG A 74 8.64 1.64 4.99
N GLN A 75 9.51 1.63 6.00
CA GLN A 75 9.72 0.50 6.92
C GLN A 75 8.50 0.18 7.79
N THR A 76 7.70 1.16 8.19
CA THR A 76 6.51 0.92 9.03
C THR A 76 5.43 0.20 8.23
N VAL A 77 5.21 0.63 6.99
CA VAL A 77 4.28 0.00 6.05
C VAL A 77 4.71 -1.44 5.74
N GLN A 78 6.00 -1.64 5.44
CA GLN A 78 6.54 -2.98 5.20
C GLN A 78 6.32 -3.91 6.41
N LYS A 79 6.69 -3.48 7.62
CA LYS A 79 6.50 -4.30 8.84
C LYS A 79 5.03 -4.67 9.07
N LEU A 80 4.12 -3.72 8.83
CA LEU A 80 2.69 -3.98 8.94
C LEU A 80 2.23 -5.03 7.92
N LEU A 81 2.54 -4.83 6.64
CA LEU A 81 2.15 -5.73 5.56
C LEU A 81 2.72 -7.14 5.76
N THR A 82 4.01 -7.25 6.10
CA THR A 82 4.64 -8.52 6.42
C THR A 82 4.03 -9.18 7.66
N GLY A 83 3.69 -8.39 8.69
CA GLY A 83 2.98 -8.90 9.88
C GLY A 83 1.57 -9.41 9.58
N LEU A 84 0.92 -8.90 8.53
CA LEU A 84 -0.37 -9.36 8.02
C LEU A 84 -0.25 -10.55 7.04
N GLY A 85 0.98 -11.01 6.75
CA GLY A 85 1.25 -12.11 5.84
C GLY A 85 1.30 -11.72 4.36
N PHE A 86 1.52 -10.43 4.05
CA PHE A 86 1.76 -9.98 2.68
C PHE A 86 3.26 -9.90 2.36
N GLU A 87 3.58 -10.21 1.12
CA GLU A 87 4.94 -10.11 0.59
C GLU A 87 5.19 -8.69 0.07
N VAL A 88 6.29 -8.09 0.54
CA VAL A 88 6.74 -6.78 0.09
C VAL A 88 8.16 -6.94 -0.44
N VAL A 89 8.34 -6.66 -1.72
CA VAL A 89 9.65 -6.76 -2.38
C VAL A 89 10.22 -5.38 -2.63
N ASP A 90 11.53 -5.28 -2.50
CA ASP A 90 12.30 -4.13 -2.97
C ASP A 90 12.69 -4.39 -4.42
N GLN A 91 11.99 -3.75 -5.34
CA GLN A 91 12.41 -3.57 -6.74
C GLN A 91 13.53 -2.55 -6.75
N ASP A 92 14.74 -2.94 -6.37
CA ASP A 92 15.90 -2.11 -6.66
C ASP A 92 16.13 -2.12 -8.19
N PRO A 93 16.07 -0.97 -8.88
CA PRO A 93 16.23 -0.93 -10.34
C PRO A 93 17.68 -1.13 -10.81
N SER A 94 18.61 -1.57 -9.94
CA SER A 94 20.05 -1.70 -10.27
C SER A 94 20.52 -3.14 -10.51
N ALA A 95 19.62 -4.06 -10.87
CA ALA A 95 20.00 -5.35 -11.44
C ALA A 95 19.91 -5.32 -12.98
N ASP A 96 20.70 -4.45 -13.62
CA ASP A 96 21.28 -4.64 -14.96
C ASP A 96 22.52 -3.74 -15.13
#